data_AF-A0A3D3CGM6-F1
#
_entry.id   AF-A0A3D3CGM6-F1
#
_cell.length_a   1.000
_cell.length_b   1.000
_cell.length_c   1.000
_cell.angle_alpha   90.00
_cell.angle_beta   90.00
_cell.angle_gamma   90.00
#
_symmetry.space_group_name_H-M   'P 1'
#
loop_
_entity.id
_entity.type
_entity.pdbx_description
1 polymer ?
#
loop_
_entity_poly.entity_id
_entity_poly.type
_entity_poly.pdbx_seq_one_letter_code
_entity_poly.pdbx_strand_id
1 'polypeptide(L)' 'HHAILHTGEFLQRQGYDVTYLPVDEEGRVRLEDLKKAVTDRTALVSIMFANNEIGTIQP' A
#
# COMPACT_ATOMS: atom_id res chain seq x y z
N HIS A 1 -4.05 -5.29 6.33
CA HIS A 1 -3.97 -6.62 6.97
C HIS A 1 -2.53 -6.98 7.30
N HIS A 2 -2.27 -7.55 8.48
CA HIS A 2 -0.91 -7.90 8.95
C HIS A 2 -0.13 -8.78 7.97
N ALA A 3 -0.81 -9.69 7.25
CA ALA A 3 -0.17 -10.56 6.26
C ALA A 3 0.55 -9.81 5.14
N ILE A 4 0.15 -8.57 4.80
CA ILE A 4 0.87 -7.75 3.81
C ILE A 4 1.91 -6.86 4.50
N LEU A 5 1.57 -6.26 5.65
CA LEU A 5 2.48 -5.37 6.37
C LEU A 5 3.74 -6.10 6.84
N HIS A 6 3.61 -7.27 7.46
CA HIS A 6 4.77 -8.05 7.92
C HIS A 6 5.62 -8.56 6.75
N THR A 7 5.00 -8.89 5.61
CA THR A 7 5.74 -9.24 4.38
C THR A 7 6.52 -8.03 3.85
N GLY A 8 5.93 -6.83 3.87
CA GLY A 8 6.61 -5.58 3.54
C GLY A 8 7.82 -5.33 4.44
N GLU A 9 7.64 -5.42 5.77
CA GLU A 9 8.73 -5.29 6.75
C GLU A 9 9.85 -6.32 6.53
N PHE A 10 9.48 -7.57 6.22
CA PHE A 10 10.43 -8.62 5.85
C PHE A 10 11.23 -8.22 4.61
N LEU A 11 10.57 -7.76 3.54
CA LEU A 11 11.23 -7.33 2.30
C LEU A 11 12.16 -6.13 2.53
N GLN A 12 11.77 -5.18 3.39
CA GLN A 12 12.67 -4.08 3.78
C GLN A 12 13.96 -4.59 4.42
N ARG A 13 13.88 -5.60 5.29
CA ARG A 13 15.07 -6.25 5.88
C ARG A 13 15.92 -7.01 4.85
N GLN A 14 15.33 -7.42 3.73
CA GLN A 14 16.05 -8.02 2.61
C GLN A 14 16.65 -6.98 1.65
N GLY A 15 16.51 -5.68 1.94
CA GLY A 15 17.11 -4.59 1.15
C GLY A 15 16.21 -4.03 0.05
N TYR A 16 14.91 -4.35 0.05
CA TYR A 16 13.95 -3.74 -0.86
C TYR A 16 13.39 -2.42 -0.30
N ASP A 17 13.17 -1.45 -1.17
CA ASP A 17 12.42 -0.25 -0.83
C ASP A 17 10.92 -0.59 -0.75
N VAL A 18 10.26 -0.20 0.34
CA VAL A 18 8.81 -0.36 0.53
C VAL A 18 8.21 0.97 0.94
N THR A 19 7.21 1.41 0.19
CA THR A 19 6.45 2.64 0.46
C THR A 19 5.06 2.28 0.97
N TYR A 20 4.73 2.74 2.18
CA TYR A 20 3.38 2.64 2.73
C TYR A 20 2.61 3.91 2.39
N LEU A 21 1.56 3.80 1.59
CA LEU A 21 0.72 4.93 1.24
C LEU A 21 -0.25 5.28 2.38
N PRO A 22 -0.47 6.58 2.65
CA PRO A 22 -1.51 7.00 3.57
C PRO A 22 -2.91 6.73 2.98
N VAL A 23 -3.91 6.77 3.85
CA VAL A 23 -5.33 6.79 3.47
C VAL A 23 -5.97 8.11 3.93
N ASP A 24 -7.06 8.50 3.30
CA ASP A 24 -7.89 9.62 3.76
C ASP A 24 -8.83 9.23 4.93
N GLU A 25 -9.70 10.15 5.33
CA GLU A 25 -10.60 9.98 6.48
C GLU A 25 -11.62 8.85 6.27
N GLU A 26 -11.91 8.53 5.02
CA GLU A 26 -12.78 7.46 4.57
C GLU A 26 -12.02 6.15 4.32
N GLY A 27 -10.70 6.12 4.56
CA GLY A 27 -9.87 4.93 4.40
C GLY A 27 -9.51 4.60 2.95
N ARG A 28 -9.62 5.56 2.03
CA ARG A 28 -9.30 5.40 0.61
C ARG A 28 -7.87 5.82 0.32
N VAL A 29 -7.22 5.10 -0.59
CA VAL A 29 -5.93 5.53 -1.16
C VAL A 29 -6.21 6.55 -2.24
N ARG A 30 -5.57 7.72 -2.16
CA ARG A 30 -5.68 8.74 -3.23
C ARG A 30 -4.84 8.30 -4.42
N LEU A 31 -5.44 8.25 -5.61
CA LEU A 31 -4.75 7.88 -6.85
C LEU A 31 -3.55 8.80 -7.15
N GLU A 32 -3.61 10.07 -6.73
CA GLU A 32 -2.51 11.02 -6.89
C GLU A 32 -1.30 10.68 -6.02
N ASP A 33 -1.51 10.16 -4.81
CA ASP A 33 -0.42 9.72 -3.93
C ASP A 33 0.22 8.44 -4.46
N LEU A 34 -0.60 7.52 -5.01
CA LEU A 34 -0.11 6.33 -5.71
C LEU A 34 0.74 6.70 -6.93
N LYS A 35 0.24 7.58 -7.81
CA LYS A 35 0.97 8.01 -9.00
C LYS A 35 2.33 8.63 -8.66
N LYS A 36 2.42 9.40 -7.58
CA LYS A 36 3.69 10.01 -7.11
C LYS A 36 4.67 9.00 -6.54
N ALA A 37 4.18 7.92 -5.91
CA ALA A 37 5.02 6.90 -5.30
C ALA A 37 5.56 5.88 -6.32
N VAL A 38 4.86 5.66 -7.44
CA VAL A 38 5.32 4.75 -8.49
C VAL A 38 6.48 5.38 -9.25
N THR A 39 7.57 4.62 -9.36
CA THR A 39 8.78 4.97 -10.11
C THR A 39 9.10 3.89 -11.13
N ASP A 40 10.13 4.12 -11.95
CA ASP A 40 10.68 3.12 -12.88
C ASP A 40 11.27 1.88 -12.18
N ARG A 41 11.54 1.97 -10.87
CA ARG A 41 12.02 0.87 -10.02
C ARG A 41 10.91 0.09 -9.32
N THR A 42 9.66 0.54 -9.41
CA THR A 42 8.53 -0.10 -8.71
C THR A 42 8.19 -1.45 -9.38
N ALA A 43 8.40 -2.55 -8.66
CA ALA A 43 8.11 -3.89 -9.16
C ALA A 43 6.68 -4.38 -8.87
N LEU A 44 6.07 -3.92 -7.77
CA LEU A 44 4.76 -4.37 -7.33
C LEU A 44 4.02 -3.25 -6.61
N VAL A 45 2.72 -3.13 -6.89
CA VAL A 45 1.76 -2.37 -6.09
C VAL A 45 0.75 -3.36 -5.50
N SER A 46 0.58 -3.32 -4.18
CA SER A 46 -0.37 -4.19 -3.46
C SER A 46 -1.34 -3.34 -2.67
N ILE A 47 -2.57 -3.21 -3.16
CA ILE A 47 -3.67 -2.49 -2.50
C ILE A 47 -4.78 -3.50 -2.22
N MET A 48 -5.26 -3.52 -0.98
CA MET A 48 -6.41 -4.34 -0.60
C MET A 48 -7.67 -3.79 -1.26
N PHE A 49 -8.44 -4.64 -1.93
CA PHE A 49 -9.65 -4.22 -2.64
C PHE A 49 -10.71 -3.63 -1.70
N ALA A 50 -10.98 -4.29 -0.56
CA ALA A 50 -11.91 -3.79 0.45
C ALA A 50 -11.27 -3.91 1.85
N ASN A 51 -11.26 -2.82 2.61
CA ASN A 51 -10.70 -2.79 3.96
C ASN A 51 -11.50 -3.70 4.91
N ASN A 52 -10.83 -4.64 5.56
CA ASN A 52 -11.46 -5.63 6.42
C ASN A 52 -11.89 -5.13 7.82
N GLU A 53 -11.56 -3.88 8.18
CA GLU A 53 -11.93 -3.24 9.46
C GLU A 53 -13.10 -2.27 9.29
N ILE A 54 -13.03 -1.39 8.28
CA ILE A 54 -14.04 -0.34 8.05
C ILE A 54 -14.89 -0.54 6.79
N GLY A 55 -14.59 -1.56 5.96
CA GLY A 55 -15.40 -1.92 4.78
C GLY A 55 -15.18 -1.05 3.54
N THR A 56 -14.30 -0.06 3.58
CA THR A 56 -14.01 0.82 2.44
C THR A 56 -13.50 0.04 1.22
N ILE A 57 -14.19 0.16 0.09
CA ILE A 57 -13.79 -0.40 -1.21
C ILE A 57 -12.92 0.61 -1.95
N GLN A 58 -11.75 0.20 -2.41
CA GLN A 58 -10.82 1.04 -3.17
C GLN A 58 -11.27 1.20 -4.63
N PRO A 59 -10.95 2.35 -5.28
CA PRO A 59 -11.25 2.58 -6.70
C PRO A 59 -10.39 1.75 -7.65
#